data_AF-A0A392MWS6-F1
#
_entry.id   AF-A0A392MWS6-F1
#
_cell.length_a   1.000
_cell.length_b   1.000
_cell.length_c   1.000
_cell.angle_alpha   90.00
_cell.angle_beta   90.00
_cell.angle_gamma   90.00
#
_symmetry.space_group_name_H-M   'P 1'
#
loop_
_entity.id
_entity.type
_entity.pdbx_description
1 polymer ?
#
loop_
_entity_poly.entity_id
_entity_poly.type
_entity_poly.pdbx_seq_one_letter_code
_entity_poly.pdbx_strand_id
1 'polypeptide(L)'
;GMPECKLGLNDRVLLEAQGRTTKGKAIDLEDIKFHQCVRLARFENDRTISFIPPDGSFDLMTYRLSTQVKPLIWVEANVEKHSKSRIEIMKIRELFPFIHAVSTATNVEIELPVPVDATNPNVRTSMGSASYAPEKDALIWKIRSFPGGKEYMLRAEFRLPSITDEEAAPERKAPIRVKFEIP
;
A
#
# COMPACT_ATOMS: atom_id res chain seq x y z
N GLY A 1 7.30 -27.31 27.87
CA GLY A 1 8.70 -27.17 28.32
C GLY A 1 9.18 -25.76 28.03
N MET A 2 10.31 -25.33 28.59
CA MET A 2 10.90 -23.98 28.36
C MET A 2 12.08 -24.07 27.37
N PRO A 3 11.84 -24.13 26.05
CA PRO A 3 12.93 -24.22 25.08
C PRO A 3 13.67 -22.89 24.93
N GLU A 4 14.98 -22.95 24.75
CA GLU A 4 15.76 -21.82 24.24
C GLU A 4 15.60 -21.77 22.72
N CYS A 5 14.99 -20.70 22.21
CA CYS A 5 14.83 -20.45 20.78
C CYS A 5 15.92 -19.51 20.28
N LYS A 6 16.32 -19.69 19.02
CA LYS A 6 17.27 -18.83 18.31
C LYS A 6 16.69 -18.44 16.96
N LEU A 7 16.67 -17.14 16.67
CA LEU A 7 16.21 -16.57 15.43
C LEU A 7 17.36 -15.81 14.76
N GLY A 8 17.65 -16.16 13.50
CA GLY A 8 18.62 -15.48 12.66
C GLY A 8 17.91 -14.62 11.62
N LEU A 9 18.43 -13.41 11.39
CA LEU A 9 17.96 -12.49 10.35
C LEU A 9 19.04 -12.34 9.28
N ASN A 10 18.64 -11.99 8.06
CA ASN A 10 19.55 -11.53 7.00
C ASN A 10 20.01 -10.08 7.24
N ASP A 11 20.50 -9.79 8.45
CA ASP A 11 21.04 -8.50 8.85
C ASP A 11 22.30 -8.19 8.03
N ARG A 12 22.30 -7.04 7.35
CA ARG A 12 23.40 -6.56 6.53
C ARG A 12 24.71 -6.50 7.32
N VAL A 13 24.67 -6.04 8.57
CA VAL A 13 25.87 -5.90 9.41
C VAL A 13 26.51 -7.25 9.69
N LEU A 14 25.69 -8.27 9.98
CA LEU A 14 26.16 -9.63 10.21
C LEU A 14 26.75 -10.25 8.92
N LEU A 15 26.08 -10.05 7.78
CA LEU A 15 26.53 -10.60 6.50
C LEU A 15 27.85 -9.97 6.03
N GLU A 16 28.02 -8.65 6.21
CA GLU A 16 29.26 -7.93 5.91
C GLU A 16 30.40 -8.40 6.82
N ALA A 17 30.16 -8.55 8.14
CA ALA A 17 31.15 -9.04 9.09
C ALA A 17 31.62 -10.49 8.79
N GLN A 18 30.76 -11.32 8.19
CA GLN A 18 31.07 -12.70 7.82
C GLN A 18 31.68 -12.85 6.41
N GLY A 19 31.89 -11.75 5.66
CA GLY A 19 32.41 -11.80 4.29
C GLY A 19 31.52 -12.58 3.32
N ARG A 20 30.24 -12.78 3.65
CA ARG A 20 29.29 -13.55 2.85
C ARG A 20 28.48 -12.62 1.96
N THR A 21 28.82 -12.58 0.67
CA THR A 21 27.96 -12.01 -0.37
C THR A 21 26.82 -12.97 -0.68
N THR A 22 25.70 -12.82 0.02
CA THR A 22 24.49 -13.59 -0.31
C THR A 22 23.83 -13.04 -1.57
N LYS A 23 23.31 -13.91 -2.43
CA LYS A 23 22.46 -13.55 -3.59
C LYS A 23 21.11 -12.90 -3.21
N GLY A 24 20.83 -12.67 -1.93
CA GLY A 24 19.59 -12.09 -1.40
C GLY A 24 19.78 -10.66 -0.91
N LYS A 25 18.69 -9.89 -0.83
CA LYS A 25 18.70 -8.53 -0.26
C LYS A 25 18.97 -8.62 1.24
N ALA A 26 20.08 -8.06 1.69
CA ALA A 26 20.36 -7.86 3.10
C ALA A 26 19.44 -6.74 3.66
N ILE A 27 19.01 -6.89 4.91
CA ILE A 27 18.11 -5.95 5.57
C ILE A 27 18.92 -5.02 6.46
N ASP A 28 18.62 -3.73 6.39
CA ASP A 28 19.19 -2.69 7.25
C ASP A 28 18.15 -2.25 8.27
N LEU A 29 18.39 -2.59 9.54
CA LEU A 29 17.50 -2.36 10.68
C LEU A 29 17.93 -1.08 11.41
N GLU A 30 17.09 -0.05 11.41
CA GLU A 30 17.44 1.24 12.02
C GLU A 30 17.11 1.32 13.51
N ASP A 31 15.90 0.89 13.86
CA ASP A 31 15.42 0.87 15.25
C ASP A 31 14.84 -0.51 15.52
N ILE A 32 15.19 -1.08 16.66
CA ILE A 32 14.77 -2.41 17.08
C ILE A 32 14.42 -2.35 18.56
N LYS A 33 13.22 -2.83 18.88
CA LYS A 33 12.76 -3.04 20.25
C LYS A 33 12.46 -4.51 20.44
N PHE A 34 13.10 -5.12 21.42
CA PHE A 34 12.89 -6.52 21.75
C PHE A 34 11.96 -6.68 22.93
N HIS A 35 11.27 -7.82 22.97
CA HIS A 35 10.62 -8.28 24.18
C HIS A 35 11.65 -8.59 25.28
N GLN A 36 11.24 -8.46 26.54
CA GLN A 36 12.08 -8.72 27.72
C GLN A 36 12.66 -10.15 27.80
N CYS A 37 12.11 -11.10 27.05
CA CYS A 37 12.60 -12.48 27.02
C CYS A 37 13.86 -12.67 26.14
N VAL A 38 14.29 -11.64 25.41
CA VAL A 38 15.44 -11.67 24.51
C VAL A 38 16.74 -11.36 25.27
N ARG A 39 17.77 -12.17 25.01
CA ARG A 39 19.13 -11.99 25.55
C ARG A 39 19.91 -10.97 24.71
N LEU A 40 19.80 -9.69 25.06
CA LEU A 40 20.46 -8.57 24.37
C LEU A 40 21.98 -8.76 24.20
N ALA A 41 22.66 -9.29 25.22
CA ALA A 41 24.09 -9.52 25.18
C ALA A 41 24.53 -10.49 24.06
N ARG A 42 23.69 -11.45 23.66
CA ARG A 42 24.03 -12.31 22.52
C ARG A 42 23.86 -11.55 21.21
N PHE A 43 22.74 -10.84 21.06
CA PHE A 43 22.47 -10.03 19.89
C PHE A 43 23.56 -8.98 19.62
N GLU A 44 24.11 -8.33 20.64
CA GLU A 44 25.22 -7.38 20.47
C GLU A 44 26.51 -8.02 19.93
N ASN A 45 26.77 -9.29 20.27
CA ASN A 45 27.99 -9.99 19.89
C ASN A 45 27.90 -10.64 18.50
N ASP A 46 26.83 -11.41 18.26
CA ASP A 46 26.70 -12.27 17.08
C ASP A 46 25.44 -11.99 16.26
N ARG A 47 24.70 -10.91 16.57
CA ARG A 47 23.41 -10.54 15.96
C ARG A 47 22.38 -11.68 15.94
N THR A 48 22.51 -12.67 16.80
CA THR A 48 21.56 -13.78 16.95
C THR A 48 20.55 -13.46 18.05
N ILE A 49 19.26 -13.52 17.73
CA ILE A 49 18.18 -13.28 18.68
C ILE A 49 17.92 -14.58 19.45
N SER A 50 18.33 -14.62 20.71
CA SER A 50 18.14 -15.79 21.59
C SER A 50 17.16 -15.46 22.70
N PHE A 51 16.11 -16.28 22.87
CA PHE A 51 15.03 -16.02 23.83
C PHE A 51 14.37 -17.31 24.31
N ILE A 52 13.62 -17.21 25.42
CA ILE A 52 12.71 -18.25 25.88
C ILE A 52 11.29 -17.69 25.73
N PRO A 53 10.44 -18.22 24.84
CA PRO A 53 9.13 -17.64 24.56
C PRO A 53 8.22 -17.73 25.80
N PRO A 54 7.50 -16.64 26.14
CA PRO A 54 6.34 -16.72 27.02
C PRO A 54 5.25 -17.63 26.42
N ASP A 55 4.36 -18.12 27.27
CA ASP A 55 3.23 -18.93 26.81
C ASP A 55 2.21 -18.05 26.05
N GLY A 56 1.78 -18.52 24.88
CA GLY A 56 0.79 -17.85 24.04
C GLY A 56 1.37 -16.97 22.93
N SER A 57 0.53 -16.08 22.39
CA SER A 57 0.93 -15.14 21.34
C SER A 57 1.55 -13.89 21.97
N PHE A 58 2.71 -13.48 21.48
CA PHE A 58 3.41 -12.28 21.94
C PHE A 58 4.23 -11.69 20.80
N ASP A 59 4.51 -10.39 20.91
CA ASP A 59 5.40 -9.69 19.98
C ASP A 59 6.86 -9.87 20.43
N LEU A 60 7.64 -10.62 19.66
CA LEU A 60 9.06 -10.84 19.95
C LEU A 60 9.90 -9.58 19.74
N MET A 61 9.63 -8.83 18.66
CA MET A 61 10.34 -7.62 18.32
C MET A 61 9.48 -6.67 17.49
N THR A 62 9.73 -5.37 17.63
CA THR A 62 9.26 -4.31 16.72
C THR A 62 10.47 -3.67 16.08
N TYR A 63 10.43 -3.41 14.77
CA TYR A 63 11.57 -2.87 14.04
C TYR A 63 11.15 -1.82 13.01
N ARG A 64 12.11 -0.97 12.63
CA ARG A 64 11.97 0.02 11.55
C ARG A 64 13.06 -0.21 10.51
N LEU A 65 12.68 -0.17 9.23
CA LEU A 65 13.60 -0.31 8.09
C LEU A 65 13.69 1.01 7.33
N SER A 66 14.92 1.44 6.98
CA SER A 66 15.17 2.57 6.05
C SER A 66 15.20 2.11 4.59
N THR A 67 14.37 1.13 4.24
CA THR A 67 14.37 0.68 2.85
C THR A 67 13.56 1.68 2.03
N GLN A 68 14.19 2.26 1.00
CA GLN A 68 13.47 2.94 -0.07
C GLN A 68 12.61 1.90 -0.80
N VAL A 69 11.41 1.67 -0.29
CA VAL A 69 10.44 0.77 -0.92
C VAL A 69 9.92 1.48 -2.16
N LYS A 70 10.15 0.86 -3.33
CA LYS A 70 9.39 1.23 -4.52
C LYS A 70 7.93 0.88 -4.23
N PRO A 71 6.96 1.76 -4.56
CA PRO A 71 5.55 1.47 -4.36
C PRO A 71 5.20 0.11 -4.98
N LEU A 72 4.60 -0.77 -4.18
CA LEU A 72 4.19 -2.10 -4.65
C LEU A 72 2.97 -2.03 -5.57
N ILE A 73 2.23 -0.93 -5.49
CA ILE A 73 1.11 -0.59 -6.35
C ILE A 73 1.30 0.89 -6.72
N TRP A 74 1.56 1.17 -8.00
CA TRP A 74 1.57 2.53 -8.52
C TRP A 74 0.15 2.91 -8.94
N VAL A 75 -0.27 4.17 -8.83
CA VAL A 75 -1.61 4.55 -9.30
C VAL A 75 -1.50 5.91 -9.96
N GLU A 76 -1.74 5.93 -11.27
CA GLU A 76 -1.93 7.16 -12.02
C GLU A 76 -3.42 7.44 -12.11
N ALA A 77 -3.80 8.70 -12.23
CA ALA A 77 -5.18 9.06 -12.55
C ALA A 77 -5.14 10.25 -13.48
N ASN A 78 -5.46 10.00 -14.75
CA ASN A 78 -5.69 11.08 -15.68
C ASN A 78 -7.16 11.51 -15.55
N VAL A 79 -7.35 12.73 -15.05
CA VAL A 79 -8.64 13.36 -14.81
C VAL A 79 -8.85 14.45 -15.85
N GLU A 80 -9.73 14.19 -16.81
CA GLU A 80 -10.18 15.22 -17.76
C GLU A 80 -11.49 15.80 -17.25
N LYS A 81 -11.56 17.13 -17.13
CA LYS A 81 -12.81 17.87 -16.95
C LYS A 81 -13.27 18.37 -18.32
N HIS A 82 -14.37 17.84 -18.85
CA HIS A 82 -14.99 18.35 -20.08
C HIS A 82 -16.17 19.24 -19.72
N SER A 83 -16.11 20.53 -20.07
CA SER A 83 -17.26 21.44 -20.01
C SER A 83 -17.97 21.41 -21.36
N LYS A 84 -18.99 20.56 -21.50
CA LYS A 84 -19.88 20.56 -22.67
C LYS A 84 -21.28 20.88 -22.17
N SER A 85 -21.66 22.16 -22.19
CA SER A 85 -22.87 22.71 -21.53
C SER A 85 -22.85 22.54 -20.00
N ARG A 86 -24.00 22.66 -19.33
CA ARG A 86 -24.26 22.79 -17.87
C ARG A 86 -23.70 21.68 -16.96
N ILE A 87 -22.84 20.78 -17.46
CA ILE A 87 -22.35 19.60 -16.74
C ILE A 87 -20.87 19.37 -17.05
N GLU A 88 -20.02 19.26 -16.02
CA GLU A 88 -18.64 18.78 -16.21
C GLU A 88 -18.55 17.25 -16.12
N ILE A 89 -17.76 16.64 -16.99
CA ILE A 89 -17.49 15.19 -16.96
C ILE A 89 -16.07 14.93 -16.46
N MET A 90 -15.92 14.18 -15.37
CA MET A 90 -14.64 13.66 -14.87
C MET A 90 -14.42 12.24 -15.39
N LYS A 91 -13.44 12.06 -16.28
CA LYS A 91 -13.05 10.74 -16.80
C LYS A 91 -11.72 10.30 -16.21
N ILE A 92 -11.69 9.14 -15.54
CA ILE A 92 -10.43 8.47 -15.15
C ILE A 92 -10.01 7.60 -16.32
N ARG A 93 -8.89 7.91 -16.99
CA ARG A 93 -8.47 7.11 -18.15
C ARG A 93 -7.72 5.84 -17.76
N GLU A 94 -6.78 5.94 -16.83
CA GLU A 94 -5.81 4.88 -16.51
C GLU A 94 -5.45 4.96 -15.03
N LEU A 95 -5.53 3.82 -14.33
CA LEU A 95 -4.81 3.53 -13.09
C LEU A 95 -3.78 2.47 -13.45
N PHE A 96 -2.49 2.70 -13.14
CA PHE A 96 -1.41 1.72 -13.37
C PHE A 96 -0.87 1.09 -12.09
N PRO A 97 -1.66 0.25 -11.39
CA PRO A 97 -1.19 -0.62 -10.32
C PRO A 97 -0.16 -1.62 -10.85
N PHE A 98 1.09 -1.18 -10.97
CA PHE A 98 2.22 -2.06 -11.24
C PHE A 98 2.61 -2.78 -9.95
N ILE A 99 2.21 -4.05 -9.87
CA ILE A 99 2.75 -4.99 -8.90
C ILE A 99 3.97 -5.66 -9.52
N HIS A 100 5.08 -5.61 -8.81
CA HIS A 100 6.31 -6.31 -9.17
C HIS A 100 5.96 -7.75 -9.59
N ALA A 101 6.42 -8.20 -10.75
CA ALA A 101 5.92 -9.41 -11.45
C ALA A 101 5.93 -10.72 -10.65
N VAL A 102 6.55 -10.75 -9.47
CA VAL A 102 6.68 -11.91 -8.59
C VAL A 102 5.61 -11.95 -7.49
N SER A 103 4.85 -10.87 -7.29
CA SER A 103 3.87 -10.74 -6.22
C SER A 103 2.44 -10.72 -6.75
N THR A 104 1.51 -11.34 -6.03
CA THR A 104 0.07 -11.23 -6.30
C THR A 104 -0.56 -10.54 -5.09
N ALA A 105 -1.19 -9.39 -5.30
CA ALA A 105 -1.93 -8.75 -4.22
C ALA A 105 -3.35 -9.31 -4.12
N THR A 106 -3.84 -9.45 -2.90
CA THR A 106 -5.20 -9.81 -2.56
C THR A 106 -5.90 -8.63 -1.91
N ASN A 107 -7.23 -8.62 -1.98
CA ASN A 107 -8.09 -7.62 -1.33
C ASN A 107 -7.69 -6.17 -1.65
N VAL A 108 -7.39 -5.89 -2.93
CA VAL A 108 -7.01 -4.56 -3.38
C VAL A 108 -8.25 -3.67 -3.37
N GLU A 109 -8.21 -2.59 -2.60
CA GLU A 109 -9.22 -1.54 -2.52
C GLU A 109 -8.57 -0.21 -2.88
N ILE A 110 -9.03 0.40 -3.97
CA ILE A 110 -8.58 1.70 -4.45
C ILE A 110 -9.70 2.70 -4.20
N GLU A 111 -9.40 3.73 -3.44
CA GLU A 111 -10.30 4.82 -3.10
C GLU A 111 -9.87 6.06 -3.88
N LEU A 112 -10.67 6.38 -4.91
CA LEU A 112 -10.48 7.56 -5.73
C LEU A 112 -11.41 8.67 -5.22
N PRO A 113 -10.87 9.77 -4.70
CA PRO A 113 -11.70 10.91 -4.30
C PRO A 113 -12.32 11.57 -5.53
N VAL A 114 -13.58 11.93 -5.39
CA VAL A 114 -14.37 12.66 -6.39
C VAL A 114 -14.95 13.92 -5.74
N PRO A 115 -15.33 14.94 -6.53
CA PRO A 115 -15.98 16.12 -5.96
C PRO A 115 -17.28 15.77 -5.23
N VAL A 116 -17.60 16.54 -4.19
CA VAL A 116 -18.82 16.38 -3.37
C VAL A 116 -20.10 16.49 -4.20
N ASP A 117 -20.06 17.29 -5.26
CA ASP A 117 -21.21 17.54 -6.14
C ASP A 117 -21.32 16.52 -7.29
N ALA A 118 -20.54 15.44 -7.25
CA ALA A 118 -20.56 14.39 -8.26
C ALA A 118 -21.88 13.60 -8.23
N THR A 119 -22.62 13.65 -9.34
CA THR A 119 -23.88 12.93 -9.53
C THR A 119 -23.82 11.99 -10.73
N ASN A 120 -24.76 11.03 -10.77
CA ASN A 120 -24.93 10.05 -11.86
C ASN A 120 -23.62 9.35 -12.28
N PRO A 121 -22.98 8.58 -11.38
CA PRO A 121 -21.75 7.86 -11.70
C PRO A 121 -22.01 6.78 -12.76
N ASN A 122 -21.41 6.94 -13.94
CA ASN A 122 -21.34 5.89 -14.96
C ASN A 122 -19.97 5.23 -14.88
N VAL A 123 -19.90 4.04 -14.27
CA VAL A 123 -18.63 3.36 -13.96
C VAL A 123 -18.50 2.08 -14.77
N ARG A 124 -17.33 1.91 -15.40
CA ARG A 124 -16.93 0.71 -16.12
C ARG A 124 -15.53 0.29 -15.67
N THR A 125 -15.39 -0.97 -15.27
CA THR A 125 -14.12 -1.54 -14.81
C THR A 125 -13.75 -2.77 -15.63
N SER A 126 -12.47 -2.94 -15.96
CA SER A 126 -11.98 -4.14 -16.65
C SER A 126 -11.91 -5.37 -15.73
N MET A 127 -11.84 -5.16 -14.41
CA MET A 127 -11.73 -6.20 -13.40
C MET A 127 -12.34 -5.73 -12.08
N GLY A 128 -12.85 -6.66 -11.27
CA GLY A 128 -13.41 -6.34 -9.96
C GLY A 128 -14.76 -5.60 -10.05
N SER A 129 -15.07 -4.85 -9.01
CA SER A 129 -16.31 -4.06 -8.89
C SER A 129 -16.00 -2.67 -8.38
N ALA A 130 -16.58 -1.65 -9.01
CA ALA A 130 -16.50 -0.28 -8.52
C ALA A 130 -17.86 0.22 -8.08
N SER A 131 -17.88 0.96 -6.97
CA SER A 131 -19.08 1.53 -6.37
C SER A 131 -18.78 2.93 -5.91
N TYR A 132 -19.70 3.86 -6.18
CA TYR A 132 -19.63 5.21 -5.67
C TYR A 132 -20.13 5.24 -4.22
N ALA A 133 -19.34 5.83 -3.34
CA ALA A 133 -19.60 6.00 -1.91
C ALA A 133 -19.75 7.51 -1.62
N PRO A 134 -20.98 8.07 -1.75
CA PRO A 134 -21.23 9.49 -1.49
C PRO A 134 -20.84 9.92 -0.09
N GLU A 135 -20.96 9.02 0.90
CA GLU A 135 -20.60 9.28 2.29
C GLU A 135 -19.10 9.46 2.54
N LYS A 136 -18.27 9.16 1.53
CA LYS A 136 -16.81 9.35 1.55
C LYS A 136 -16.33 10.28 0.44
N ASP A 137 -17.24 10.84 -0.35
CA ASP A 137 -16.92 11.61 -1.56
C ASP A 137 -15.92 10.85 -2.45
N ALA A 138 -16.12 9.53 -2.61
CA ALA A 138 -15.13 8.67 -3.24
C ALA A 138 -15.74 7.55 -4.09
N LEU A 139 -15.06 7.19 -5.16
CA LEU A 139 -15.28 5.97 -5.91
C LEU A 139 -14.38 4.87 -5.36
N ILE A 140 -14.99 3.78 -4.89
CA ILE A 140 -14.29 2.64 -4.33
C ILE A 140 -14.22 1.54 -5.38
N TRP A 141 -13.01 1.16 -5.77
CA TRP A 141 -12.76 0.04 -6.68
C TRP A 141 -12.13 -1.12 -5.95
N LYS A 142 -12.82 -2.26 -5.95
CA LYS A 142 -12.40 -3.49 -5.27
C LYS A 142 -12.01 -4.57 -6.26
N ILE A 143 -10.81 -5.12 -6.09
CA ILE A 143 -10.26 -6.21 -6.89
C ILE A 143 -9.82 -7.32 -5.92
N ARG A 144 -10.43 -8.51 -6.02
CA ARG A 144 -10.14 -9.62 -5.10
C ARG A 144 -8.70 -10.14 -5.23
N SER A 145 -8.21 -10.24 -6.47
CA SER A 145 -6.88 -10.74 -6.77
C SER A 145 -6.30 -9.93 -7.91
N PHE A 146 -5.09 -9.42 -7.68
CA PHE A 146 -4.33 -8.62 -8.62
C PHE A 146 -2.99 -9.33 -8.88
N PRO A 147 -2.88 -10.07 -10.00
CA PRO A 147 -1.62 -10.70 -10.40
C PRO A 147 -0.57 -9.67 -10.81
N GLY A 148 0.68 -9.87 -10.38
CA GLY A 148 1.83 -9.07 -10.80
C GLY A 148 2.00 -8.99 -12.32
N GLY A 149 2.50 -7.85 -12.80
CA GLY A 149 2.73 -7.61 -14.23
C GLY A 149 1.46 -7.46 -15.10
N LYS A 150 0.29 -7.29 -14.48
CA LYS A 150 -0.97 -6.96 -15.19
C LYS A 150 -1.36 -5.51 -14.95
N GLU A 151 -2.11 -4.97 -15.89
CA GLU A 151 -2.69 -3.63 -15.80
C GLU A 151 -4.22 -3.77 -15.91
N TYR A 152 -4.94 -2.99 -15.10
CA TYR A 152 -6.40 -2.93 -15.13
C TYR A 152 -6.85 -1.49 -15.25
N MET A 153 -7.98 -1.28 -15.90
CA MET A 153 -8.53 0.05 -16.16
C MET A 153 -9.88 0.21 -15.49
N LEU A 154 -10.04 1.35 -14.82
CA LEU A 154 -11.34 1.86 -14.38
C LEU A 154 -11.61 3.15 -15.15
N ARG A 155 -12.79 3.23 -15.74
CA ARG A 155 -13.35 4.47 -16.29
C ARG A 155 -14.61 4.79 -15.51
N ALA A 156 -14.65 5.95 -14.89
CA ALA A 156 -15.89 6.52 -14.40
C ALA A 156 -16.15 7.84 -15.12
N GLU A 157 -17.42 8.18 -15.23
CA GLU A 157 -17.93 9.45 -15.71
C GLU A 157 -18.90 9.96 -14.64
N PHE A 158 -18.58 11.12 -14.09
CA PHE A 158 -19.40 11.82 -13.12
C PHE A 158 -19.96 13.08 -13.76
N ARG A 159 -21.17 13.46 -13.38
CA ARG A 159 -21.77 14.74 -13.73
C ARG A 159 -21.54 15.72 -12.59
N LEU A 160 -20.89 16.83 -12.87
CA LEU A 160 -20.72 17.93 -11.93
C LEU A 160 -21.63 19.10 -12.33
N PRO A 161 -22.19 19.85 -11.37
CA PRO A 161 -22.92 21.08 -11.67
C PRO A 161 -21.99 22.13 -12.31
N SER A 162 -22.51 22.93 -13.24
CA SER A 162 -21.74 24.01 -13.89
C SER A 162 -21.56 25.26 -13.02
N ILE A 163 -22.12 25.30 -11.82
CA ILE A 163 -21.99 26.43 -10.90
C ILE A 163 -20.83 26.08 -9.96
N THR A 164 -19.68 26.69 -10.20
CA THR A 164 -18.54 26.68 -9.30
C THR A 164 -18.57 27.97 -8.49
N ASP A 165 -18.48 27.91 -7.16
CA ASP A 165 -18.22 29.10 -6.35
C ASP A 165 -16.85 29.68 -6.75
N GLU A 166 -16.80 30.93 -7.21
CA GLU A 166 -15.55 31.63 -7.57
C GLU A 166 -14.60 31.81 -6.37
N GLU A 167 -15.11 31.64 -5.14
CA GLU A 167 -14.35 31.68 -3.88
C GLU A 167 -13.98 30.30 -3.31
N ALA A 168 -14.39 29.20 -3.96
CA ALA A 168 -13.98 27.88 -3.51
C ALA A 168 -12.48 27.71 -3.73
N ALA A 169 -11.72 27.62 -2.64
CA ALA A 169 -10.30 27.31 -2.65
C ALA A 169 -10.02 26.17 -3.63
N PRO A 170 -8.91 26.19 -4.40
CA PRO A 170 -8.62 25.17 -5.40
C PRO A 170 -8.80 23.80 -4.76
N GLU A 171 -9.77 23.02 -5.23
CA GLU A 171 -10.12 21.71 -4.67
C GLU A 171 -8.82 20.96 -4.43
N ARG A 172 -8.40 20.85 -3.17
CA ARG A 172 -7.23 20.05 -2.81
C ARG A 172 -7.63 18.62 -3.12
N LYS A 173 -7.26 18.16 -4.31
CA LYS A 173 -7.49 16.77 -4.73
C LYS A 173 -6.91 15.88 -3.66
N ALA A 174 -7.79 15.24 -2.89
CA ALA A 174 -7.35 14.28 -1.90
C ALA A 174 -6.50 13.21 -2.62
N PRO A 175 -5.46 12.67 -1.96
CA PRO A 175 -4.64 11.65 -2.57
C PRO A 175 -5.47 10.38 -2.79
N ILE A 176 -5.17 9.65 -3.86
CA ILE A 176 -5.73 8.33 -4.10
C ILE A 176 -5.19 7.38 -3.03
N ARG A 177 -6.08 6.67 -2.35
CA ARG A 177 -5.68 5.71 -1.32
C ARG A 177 -5.78 4.30 -1.87
N VAL A 178 -4.81 3.47 -1.53
CA VAL A 178 -4.75 2.07 -1.94
C VAL A 178 -4.55 1.21 -0.70
N LYS A 179 -5.42 0.24 -0.49
CA LYS A 179 -5.26 -0.82 0.50
C LYS A 179 -5.10 -2.13 -0.25
N PHE A 180 -4.20 -2.98 0.23
CA PHE A 180 -3.93 -4.27 -0.38
C PHE A 180 -3.21 -5.17 0.62
N GLU A 181 -3.23 -6.47 0.33
CA GLU A 181 -2.47 -7.48 1.04
C GLU A 181 -1.57 -8.18 0.04
N ILE A 182 -0.28 -8.36 0.34
CA ILE A 182 0.63 -9.18 -0.47
C ILE A 182 1.23 -10.24 0.48
N PRO A 183 1.07 -11.53 0.17
CA PRO A 183 1.69 -12.62 0.93
C PRO A 183 3.20 -12.72 0.72
#